data_AF-A0A7Y4Z727-F1
#
_entry.id   AF-A0A7Y4Z727-F1
#
_cell.length_a   1.000
_cell.length_b   1.000
_cell.length_c   1.000
_cell.angle_alpha   90.00
_cell.angle_beta   90.00
_cell.angle_gamma   90.00
#
_symmetry.space_group_name_H-M   'P 1'
#
loop_
_entity.id
_entity.type
_entity.pdbx_description
1 polymer ?
#
loop_
_entity_poly.entity_id
_entity_poly.type
_entity_poly.pdbx_seq_one_letter_code
_entity_poly.pdbx_strand_id
1 'polypeptide(L)' 'MIALKQLILIDKTSDIPVYLQITNTIISNIRRGQLRRGMKLPGARELSVLLGIHRKTLQNAYDELMAQG' A
#
# COMPACT_ATOMS: atom_id res chain seq x y z
N MET A 1 -1.49 -17.12 -0.60
CA MET A 1 -1.56 -15.64 -0.73
C MET A 1 -1.02 -14.99 0.55
N ILE A 2 0.30 -14.87 0.72
CA ILE A 2 0.92 -14.43 2.00
C ILE A 2 1.90 -13.24 1.83
N ALA A 3 2.32 -12.87 0.62
CA ALA A 3 3.48 -11.99 0.44
C ALA A 3 3.24 -10.49 0.72
N LEU A 4 2.03 -9.94 0.52
CA LEU A 4 1.83 -8.48 0.56
C LEU A 4 1.87 -7.85 1.95
N LYS A 5 1.53 -8.60 3.01
CA LYS A 5 1.58 -8.09 4.38
C LYS A 5 3.00 -7.73 4.81
N GLN A 6 3.98 -8.52 4.36
CA GLN A 6 5.39 -8.34 4.73
C GLN A 6 6.05 -7.23 3.92
N LEU A 7 5.48 -6.86 2.76
CA LEU A 7 6.00 -5.83 1.89
C LEU A 7 5.57 -4.43 2.32
N ILE A 8 4.49 -4.30 3.10
CA ILE A 8 3.93 -3.02 3.55
C ILE A 8 4.25 -2.82 5.03
N LEU A 9 5.26 -1.99 5.30
CA LEU A 9 5.67 -1.59 6.64
C LEU A 9 5.07 -0.23 6.97
N ILE A 10 4.50 -0.11 8.16
CA ILE A 10 3.84 1.11 8.61
C ILE A 10 4.32 1.45 10.00
N ASP A 11 4.83 2.65 10.13
CA ASP A 11 5.23 3.24 11.39
C ASP A 11 4.20 4.30 11.81
N LYS A 12 3.38 3.97 12.79
CA LYS A 12 2.37 4.91 13.33
C LYS A 12 2.98 6.01 14.20
N THR A 13 4.26 5.92 14.53
CA THR A 13 4.98 6.95 15.31
C THR A 13 5.66 7.99 14.43
N SER A 14 5.74 7.73 13.11
CA SER A 14 6.27 8.67 12.14
C SER A 14 5.32 9.84 11.88
N ASP A 15 5.88 11.02 11.61
CA ASP A 15 5.14 12.20 11.16
C ASP A 15 4.51 12.02 9.76
N ILE A 16 4.89 10.96 9.03
CA ILE A 16 4.34 10.67 7.72
C ILE A 16 2.95 10.06 7.87
N PRO A 17 1.91 10.61 7.22
CA PRO A 17 0.58 10.01 7.21
C PRO A 17 0.60 8.55 6.73
N VAL A 18 -0.16 7.68 7.39
CA VAL A 18 -0.19 6.23 7.10
C VAL A 18 -0.53 5.94 5.63
N TYR A 19 -1.42 6.70 4.99
CA TYR A 19 -1.75 6.47 3.58
C TYR A 19 -0.54 6.75 2.67
N LEU A 20 0.26 7.79 2.96
CA LEU A 20 1.49 8.09 2.22
C LEU A 20 2.56 7.02 2.45
N GLN A 21 2.68 6.50 3.67
CA GLN A 21 3.59 5.38 3.92
C GLN A 21 3.22 4.19 3.03
N ILE A 22 1.94 3.84 2.97
CA ILE A 22 1.44 2.73 2.14
C ILE A 22 1.72 2.98 0.65
N THR A 23 1.41 4.17 0.15
CA THR A 23 1.70 4.60 -1.22
C THR A 23 3.19 4.47 -1.54
N ASN A 24 4.06 5.07 -0.72
CA ASN A 24 5.51 5.05 -0.90
C ASN A 24 6.07 3.63 -0.87
N THR A 25 5.56 2.80 0.04
CA THR A 25 5.98 1.40 0.13
C THR A 25 5.57 0.63 -1.12
N ILE A 26 4.34 0.79 -1.64
CA ILE A 26 3.90 0.17 -2.89
C ILE A 26 4.80 0.60 -4.05
N ILE A 27 5.08 1.90 -4.19
CA ILE A 27 5.98 2.44 -5.22
C ILE A 27 7.38 1.82 -5.11
N SER A 28 7.95 1.78 -3.90
CA SER A 28 9.26 1.19 -3.63
C SER A 28 9.31 -0.29 -4.05
N ASN A 29 8.28 -1.06 -3.73
CA ASN A 29 8.17 -2.48 -4.11
C ASN A 29 8.03 -2.67 -5.63
N ILE A 30 7.33 -1.77 -6.33
CA ILE A 30 7.27 -1.75 -7.80
C ILE A 30 8.66 -1.47 -8.38
N ARG A 31 9.36 -0.45 -7.87
CA ARG A 31 10.71 -0.08 -8.31
C ARG A 31 11.74 -1.19 -8.08
N ARG A 32 11.58 -1.96 -6.99
CA ARG A 32 12.40 -3.14 -6.67
C ARG A 32 12.05 -4.39 -7.50
N GLY A 33 11.00 -4.32 -8.33
CA GLY A 33 10.54 -5.45 -9.14
C GLY A 33 9.80 -6.54 -8.35
N GLN A 34 9.52 -6.31 -7.06
CA GLN A 34 8.73 -7.22 -6.21
C GLN A 34 7.24 -7.16 -6.60
N LEU A 35 6.77 -5.99 -7.01
CA LEU A 35 5.47 -5.81 -7.66
C LEU A 35 5.70 -5.56 -9.15
N ARG A 36 5.42 -6.57 -9.97
CA ARG A 36 5.59 -6.46 -11.43
C ARG A 36 4.44 -5.67 -12.05
N ARG A 37 4.75 -4.90 -13.10
CA ARG A 37 3.72 -4.27 -13.95
C ARG A 37 2.74 -5.35 -14.45
N GLY A 38 1.45 -5.07 -14.35
CA GLY A 38 0.38 -6.02 -14.68
C GLY A 38 -0.05 -6.94 -13.53
N MET A 39 0.66 -6.96 -12.40
CA MET A 39 0.20 -7.62 -11.19
C MET A 39 -0.96 -6.81 -10.60
N LYS A 40 -2.11 -7.47 -10.39
CA LYS A 40 -3.23 -6.85 -9.69
C LYS A 40 -2.88 -6.64 -8.23
N LEU A 41 -2.91 -5.38 -7.79
CA LEU A 41 -2.91 -5.08 -6.36
C LEU A 41 -4.22 -5.60 -5.74
N PRO A 42 -4.20 -6.06 -4.48
CA PRO A 42 -5.42 -6.42 -3.78
C PRO A 42 -6.39 -5.24 -3.75
N GLY A 43 -7.69 -5.53 -3.63
CA GLY A 43 -8.64 -4.46 -3.39
C GLY A 43 -8.41 -3.79 -2.03
N ALA A 44 -8.81 -2.52 -1.88
CA ALA A 44 -8.73 -1.80 -0.60
C ALA A 44 -9.42 -2.55 0.54
N ARG A 45 -10.48 -3.30 0.23
CA ARG A 45 -11.16 -4.17 1.19
C ARG A 45 -10.27 -5.32 1.66
N GLU A 46 -9.68 -6.07 0.75
CA GLU A 46 -8.81 -7.20 1.09
C GLU A 46 -7.58 -6.73 1.87
N LEU A 47 -6.95 -5.65 1.39
CA LEU A 47 -5.76 -5.11 2.02
C LEU A 47 -6.07 -4.50 3.41
N SER A 48 -7.28 -3.97 3.62
CA SER A 48 -7.71 -3.46 4.94
C SER A 48 -7.77 -4.57 5.98
N VAL A 49 -8.30 -5.73 5.60
CA VAL A 49 -8.35 -6.92 6.46
C VAL A 49 -6.95 -7.48 6.70
N LEU A 50 -6.11 -7.50 5.66
CA LEU A 50 -4.77 -8.08 5.71
C LEU A 50 -3.80 -7.26 6.57
N LEU A 51 -3.88 -5.93 6.50
CA LEU A 51 -3.03 -5.00 7.26
C LEU A 51 -3.66 -4.52 8.58
N GLY A 52 -4.97 -4.73 8.78
CA GLY A 52 -5.69 -4.20 9.95
C GLY A 52 -5.79 -2.67 9.95
N ILE A 53 -6.01 -2.08 8.78
CA ILE A 53 -6.08 -0.61 8.59
C ILE A 53 -7.46 -0.24 8.10
N HIS A 54 -7.94 0.96 8.48
CA HIS A 54 -9.17 1.50 7.93
C HIS A 54 -9.16 1.54 6.40
N ARG A 55 -10.23 0.99 5.80
CA ARG A 55 -10.43 0.97 4.34
C ARG A 55 -10.26 2.35 3.70
N LYS A 56 -10.71 3.43 4.37
CA LYS A 56 -10.59 4.81 3.86
C LYS A 56 -9.13 5.24 3.69
N THR A 57 -8.25 4.84 4.60
CA THR A 57 -6.80 5.10 4.49
C THR A 57 -6.19 4.41 3.28
N LEU A 58 -6.63 3.19 2.96
CA LEU A 58 -6.19 2.48 1.77
C LEU A 58 -6.75 3.06 0.49
N GLN A 59 -8.00 3.54 0.53
CA GLN A 59 -8.59 4.24 -0.60
C GLN A 59 -7.79 5.51 -0.91
N ASN A 60 -7.50 6.33 0.10
CA ASN A 60 -6.62 7.50 -0.06
C ASN A 60 -5.23 7.13 -0.60
N ALA A 61 -4.65 6.00 -0.16
CA ALA A 61 -3.36 5.55 -0.67
C ALA A 61 -3.42 5.17 -2.16
N TYR A 62 -4.49 4.51 -2.60
CA TYR A 62 -4.70 4.20 -4.01
C TYR A 62 -5.01 5.43 -4.84
N ASP A 63 -5.80 6.37 -4.32
CA ASP A 63 -6.10 7.63 -4.99
C ASP A 63 -4.81 8.44 -5.18
N GLU A 64 -3.93 8.49 -4.18
CA GLU A 64 -2.60 9.09 -4.27
C GLU A 64 -1.71 8.36 -5.30
N LEU A 65 -1.70 7.03 -5.30
CA LEU A 65 -0.96 6.23 -6.29
C LEU A 65 -1.42 6.53 -7.72
N MET A 66 -2.73 6.72 -7.93
CA MET A 66 -3.29 7.08 -9.22
C MET A 66 -2.98 8.52 -9.60
N ALA A 67 -2.92 9.44 -8.63
CA ALA A 67 -2.58 10.85 -8.87
C ALA A 67 -1.10 11.07 -9.21
N GLN A 68 -0.20 10.21 -8.71
CA GLN A 68 1.24 10.25 -8.99
C GLN A 68 1.66 9.55 -10.30
N GLY A 69 0.73 8.84 -10.97
CA GLY A 69 0.96 8.07 -12.20
C GLY A 69 0.40 8.76 -13.43
#